data_AF-A0A1N6W6T8-F1
#
_entry.id   AF-A0A1N6W6T8-F1
#
_cell.length_a   1.000
_cell.length_b   1.000
_cell.length_c   1.000
_cell.angle_alpha   90.00
_cell.angle_beta   90.00
_cell.angle_gamma   90.00
#
_symmetry.space_group_name_H-M   'P 1'
#
loop_
_entity.id
_entity.type
_entity.pdbx_description
1 polymer ?
#
loop_
_entity_poly.entity_id
_entity_poly.type
_entity_poly.pdbx_seq_one_letter_code
_entity_poly.pdbx_strand_id
1 'polypeptide(L)'
;MGTGERVLHWVATLFIPVLLFFLAPIWGGILEEKKSLEYMIIGEDELLDSDVLLDYWPDIEIKNSDESISDVFYTAIKITNAGKVPIRSDDFEGPVKFEFKEKEEILKTKIVISSPESLPASASFENGQLVIDPLLMNPDDWFVVAVLSGQKLEITKAIARIVGVENIKEREIPRHHGLALKIVEPADRANVTKETLVLNISTYSLIIIAFISAFSAFFFYFKFDDSEDSRESFIYIVMGFNAYVIAIFSTIMIPKSYFVSESESWFSYVFAFGVLLFSGSLFYWLRKKLILSK
;
A
#
# COMPACT_ATOMS: atom_id res chain seq x y z
N MET A 1 23.51 -38.33 18.70
CA MET A 1 22.92 -37.12 18.10
C MET A 1 21.94 -36.55 19.10
N GLY A 2 22.26 -35.40 19.68
CA GLY A 2 21.42 -34.75 20.68
C GLY A 2 20.04 -34.42 20.10
N THR A 3 19.02 -34.32 20.95
CA THR A 3 17.67 -33.91 20.55
C THR A 3 17.68 -32.59 19.77
N GLY A 4 18.59 -31.66 20.12
CA GLY A 4 18.78 -30.39 19.40
C GLY A 4 19.35 -30.54 17.98
N GLU A 5 20.32 -31.43 17.77
CA GLU A 5 20.92 -31.68 16.44
C GLU A 5 19.90 -32.30 15.48
N ARG A 6 19.02 -33.16 15.98
CA ARG A 6 17.93 -33.74 15.18
C ARG A 6 16.96 -32.66 14.74
N VAL A 7 16.54 -31.76 15.63
CA VAL A 7 15.63 -30.66 15.30
C VAL A 7 16.25 -29.71 14.28
N LEU A 8 17.53 -29.34 14.46
CA LEU A 8 18.25 -28.49 13.50
C LEU A 8 18.31 -29.12 12.10
N HIS A 9 18.59 -30.42 12.04
CA HIS A 9 18.60 -31.15 10.78
C HIS A 9 17.21 -31.16 10.11
N TRP A 10 16.14 -31.43 10.87
CA TRP A 10 14.77 -31.40 10.35
C TRP A 10 14.38 -30.03 9.79
N VAL A 11 14.73 -28.95 10.50
CA VAL A 11 14.51 -27.58 10.03
C VAL A 11 15.28 -27.34 8.73
N ALA A 12 16.57 -27.68 8.68
CA ALA A 12 17.39 -27.46 7.49
C ALA A 12 16.89 -28.25 6.27
N THR A 13 16.53 -29.52 6.44
CA THR A 13 16.16 -30.39 5.31
C THR A 13 14.73 -30.20 4.82
N LEU A 14 13.80 -29.76 5.68
CA LEU A 14 12.38 -29.71 5.33
C LEU A 14 11.84 -28.28 5.28
N PHE A 15 12.25 -27.41 6.21
CA PHE A 15 11.73 -26.05 6.27
C PHE A 15 12.34 -25.14 5.19
N ILE A 16 13.66 -25.21 4.96
CA ILE A 16 14.33 -24.35 3.98
C ILE A 16 13.82 -24.59 2.54
N PRO A 17 13.72 -25.83 2.02
CA PRO A 17 13.24 -26.04 0.66
C PRO A 17 11.78 -25.64 0.47
N VAL A 18 10.94 -25.86 1.49
CA VAL A 18 9.53 -25.44 1.49
C VAL A 18 9.43 -23.92 1.47
N LEU A 19 10.22 -23.23 2.31
CA LEU A 19 10.28 -21.77 2.31
C LEU A 19 10.75 -21.22 0.95
N LEU A 20 11.82 -21.79 0.37
CA LEU A 20 12.30 -21.39 -0.94
C LEU A 20 11.28 -21.64 -2.05
N PHE A 21 10.54 -22.75 -1.99
CA PHE A 21 9.45 -23.04 -2.92
C PHE A 21 8.34 -21.97 -2.84
N PHE A 22 7.98 -21.54 -1.63
CA PHE A 22 7.02 -20.45 -1.43
C PHE A 22 7.56 -19.07 -1.85
N LEU A 23 8.87 -18.86 -1.77
CA LEU A 23 9.52 -17.62 -2.23
C LEU A 23 9.73 -17.60 -3.75
N ALA A 24 9.73 -18.75 -4.44
CA ALA A 24 10.03 -18.82 -5.87
C ALA A 24 9.13 -17.95 -6.77
N PRO A 25 7.80 -17.87 -6.58
CA PRO A 25 6.95 -16.97 -7.36
C PRO A 25 7.30 -15.49 -7.16
N ILE A 26 7.75 -15.11 -5.97
CA ILE A 26 8.16 -13.73 -5.65
C ILE A 26 9.38 -13.34 -6.48
N TRP A 27 10.31 -14.27 -6.72
CA TRP A 27 11.54 -14.00 -7.46
C TRP A 27 11.28 -13.78 -8.95
N GLY A 28 10.33 -14.53 -9.54
CA GLY A 28 9.94 -14.37 -10.95
C GLY A 28 9.41 -12.97 -11.24
N GLY A 29 8.52 -12.45 -10.39
CA GLY A 29 7.97 -11.10 -10.53
C GLY A 29 8.99 -9.98 -10.29
N ILE A 30 10.03 -10.22 -9.48
CA ILE A 30 11.11 -9.25 -9.25
C ILE A 30 12.02 -9.10 -10.48
N LEU A 31 12.17 -10.14 -11.30
CA LEU A 31 13.04 -10.11 -12.47
C LEU A 31 12.34 -9.71 -13.77
N GLU A 32 11.01 -9.63 -13.79
CA GLU A 32 10.28 -9.21 -14.98
C GLU A 32 10.49 -7.71 -15.24
N GLU A 33 11.17 -7.40 -16.36
CA GLU A 33 11.39 -6.06 -16.89
C GLU A 33 10.15 -5.58 -17.63
N LYS A 34 9.16 -5.09 -16.89
CA LYS A 34 7.91 -4.56 -17.45
C LYS A 34 7.94 -3.02 -17.48
N LYS A 35 7.50 -2.45 -18.61
CA LYS A 35 7.14 -1.02 -18.71
C LYS A 35 5.75 -0.83 -18.11
N SER A 36 5.57 0.17 -17.27
CA SER A 36 4.28 0.48 -16.66
C SER A 36 4.13 1.99 -16.54
N LEU A 37 3.03 2.53 -17.02
CA LEU A 37 2.65 3.92 -16.81
C LEU A 37 1.40 3.94 -15.95
N GLU A 38 1.45 4.68 -14.86
CA GLU A 38 0.37 4.76 -13.88
C GLU A 38 0.04 6.22 -13.61
N TYR A 39 -1.20 6.48 -13.22
CA TYR A 39 -1.64 7.79 -12.73
C TYR A 39 -2.28 7.67 -11.35
N MET A 40 -2.29 8.77 -10.60
CA MET A 40 -2.92 8.86 -9.29
C MET A 40 -3.43 10.28 -9.06
N ILE A 41 -4.64 10.42 -8.53
CA ILE A 41 -5.11 11.71 -8.00
C ILE A 41 -4.49 11.88 -6.62
N ILE A 42 -3.56 12.84 -6.47
CA ILE A 42 -2.81 13.07 -5.23
C ILE A 42 -3.38 14.19 -4.36
N GLY A 43 -4.31 14.97 -4.91
CA GLY A 43 -4.99 16.05 -4.20
C GLY A 43 -6.21 16.50 -4.98
N GLU A 44 -7.27 16.77 -4.26
CA GLU A 44 -8.50 17.33 -4.78
C GLU A 44 -9.04 18.31 -3.74
N ASP A 45 -9.04 19.59 -4.06
CA ASP A 45 -9.48 20.66 -3.17
C ASP A 45 -10.52 21.51 -3.89
N GLU A 46 -11.59 21.86 -3.17
CA GLU A 46 -12.49 22.93 -3.58
C GLU A 46 -11.85 24.27 -3.17
N LEU A 47 -11.37 25.02 -4.17
CA LEU A 47 -10.71 26.30 -3.95
C LEU A 47 -11.73 27.42 -3.72
N LEU A 48 -12.90 27.27 -4.32
CA LEU A 48 -13.99 28.22 -4.24
C LEU A 48 -15.29 27.42 -4.17
N ASP A 49 -15.98 27.60 -3.05
CA ASP A 49 -17.37 27.21 -2.84
C ASP A 49 -18.20 28.50 -2.94
N SER A 50 -18.95 28.64 -4.03
CA SER A 50 -19.74 29.85 -4.28
C SER A 50 -20.83 30.06 -3.24
N ASP A 51 -21.44 28.98 -2.74
CA ASP A 51 -22.51 29.08 -1.74
C ASP A 51 -21.95 29.70 -0.45
N VAL A 52 -20.79 29.24 -0.01
CA VAL A 52 -20.11 29.81 1.16
C VAL A 52 -19.64 31.24 0.89
N LEU A 53 -19.12 31.53 -0.31
CA LEU A 53 -18.62 32.87 -0.62
C LEU A 53 -19.76 33.90 -0.69
N LEU A 54 -20.90 33.55 -1.30
CA LEU A 54 -22.06 34.43 -1.43
C LEU A 54 -22.76 34.70 -0.09
N ASP A 55 -22.69 33.78 0.87
CA ASP A 55 -23.18 33.99 2.23
C ASP A 55 -22.47 35.15 2.95
N TYR A 56 -21.17 35.32 2.70
CA TYR A 56 -20.38 36.39 3.31
C TYR A 56 -20.26 37.64 2.41
N TRP A 57 -20.26 37.46 1.09
CA TRP A 57 -19.97 38.50 0.11
C TRP A 57 -20.88 38.38 -1.14
N PRO A 58 -22.18 38.70 -1.03
CA PRO A 58 -23.17 38.45 -2.09
C PRO A 58 -22.94 39.24 -3.39
N ASP A 59 -22.13 40.30 -3.34
CA ASP A 59 -21.82 41.16 -4.49
C ASP A 59 -20.53 40.75 -5.23
N ILE A 60 -19.83 39.70 -4.78
CA ILE A 60 -18.60 39.21 -5.44
C ILE A 60 -18.97 38.21 -6.53
N GLU A 61 -18.53 38.49 -7.75
CA GLU A 61 -18.62 37.58 -8.90
C GLU A 61 -17.21 37.21 -9.36
N ILE A 62 -16.94 35.91 -9.49
CA ILE A 62 -15.65 35.40 -9.97
C ILE A 62 -15.82 34.99 -11.44
N LYS A 63 -14.95 35.53 -12.30
CA LYS A 63 -14.97 35.26 -13.75
C LYS A 63 -13.68 34.62 -14.21
N ASN A 64 -13.81 33.64 -15.09
CA ASN A 64 -12.70 33.23 -15.95
C ASN A 64 -12.94 33.77 -17.34
N SER A 65 -12.11 34.73 -17.74
CA SER A 65 -12.32 35.54 -18.94
C SER A 65 -13.67 36.27 -18.83
N ASP A 66 -14.67 35.88 -19.62
CA ASP A 66 -16.00 36.53 -19.63
C ASP A 66 -17.11 35.66 -19.02
N GLU A 67 -16.79 34.43 -18.60
CA GLU A 67 -17.75 33.47 -18.05
C GLU A 67 -17.70 33.49 -16.52
N SER A 68 -18.89 33.54 -15.91
CA SER A 68 -19.07 33.49 -14.46
C SER A 68 -18.84 32.07 -13.97
N ILE A 69 -18.02 31.89 -12.96
CA ILE A 69 -17.76 30.58 -12.35
C ILE A 69 -18.34 30.58 -10.94
N SER A 70 -19.19 29.60 -10.66
CA SER A 70 -19.67 29.34 -9.31
C SER A 70 -18.57 28.65 -8.49
N ASP A 71 -18.12 27.48 -8.92
CA ASP A 71 -17.26 26.64 -8.11
C ASP A 71 -15.94 26.37 -8.82
N VAL A 72 -14.85 26.28 -8.06
CA VAL A 72 -13.53 26.00 -8.62
C VAL A 72 -12.88 24.87 -7.84
N PHE A 73 -12.68 23.76 -8.53
CA PHE A 73 -11.97 22.60 -8.03
C PHE A 73 -10.54 22.58 -8.56
N TYR A 74 -9.62 22.18 -7.70
CA TYR A 74 -8.24 21.91 -8.02
C TYR A 74 -7.99 20.41 -7.89
N THR A 75 -7.64 19.76 -9.01
CA THR A 75 -7.28 18.35 -9.05
C THR A 75 -5.81 18.20 -9.45
N ALA A 76 -5.02 17.53 -8.62
CA ALA A 76 -3.62 17.22 -8.92
C ALA A 76 -3.48 15.75 -9.32
N ILE A 77 -3.12 15.52 -10.58
CA ILE A 77 -2.93 14.18 -11.16
C ILE A 77 -1.44 13.92 -11.30
N LYS A 78 -0.91 12.94 -10.57
CA LYS A 78 0.46 12.46 -10.70
C LYS A 78 0.54 11.36 -11.75
N ILE A 79 1.42 11.50 -12.73
CA ILE A 79 1.75 10.47 -13.72
C ILE A 79 3.16 9.96 -13.39
N THR A 80 3.36 8.65 -13.43
CA THR A 80 4.64 8.01 -13.05
C THR A 80 4.94 6.82 -13.93
N ASN A 81 6.20 6.66 -14.33
CA ASN A 81 6.68 5.38 -14.84
C ASN A 81 6.93 4.43 -13.66
N ALA A 82 5.96 3.55 -13.41
CA ALA A 82 6.01 2.54 -12.36
C ALA A 82 6.73 1.25 -12.83
N GLY A 83 7.19 1.20 -14.08
CA GLY A 83 7.94 0.09 -14.64
C GLY A 83 9.40 0.07 -14.19
N LYS A 84 10.07 -1.06 -14.42
CA LYS A 84 11.52 -1.23 -14.10
C LYS A 84 12.44 -0.80 -15.22
N VAL A 85 11.87 -0.44 -16.37
CA VAL A 85 12.61 -0.06 -17.58
C VAL A 85 12.11 1.29 -18.09
N PRO A 86 12.98 2.08 -18.75
CA PRO A 86 12.59 3.36 -19.32
C PRO A 86 11.51 3.23 -20.41
N ILE A 87 10.63 4.22 -20.47
CA ILE A 87 9.70 4.45 -21.58
C ILE A 87 10.27 5.60 -22.39
N ARG A 88 10.76 5.33 -23.60
CA ARG A 88 11.36 6.32 -24.50
C ARG A 88 10.27 7.07 -25.25
N SER A 89 10.55 8.30 -25.68
CA SER A 89 9.63 9.06 -26.56
C SER A 89 9.24 8.27 -27.81
N ASP A 90 10.15 7.48 -28.38
CA ASP A 90 9.90 6.66 -29.58
C ASP A 90 9.03 5.42 -29.30
N ASP A 91 8.79 5.07 -28.02
CA ASP A 91 7.88 3.99 -27.67
C ASP A 91 6.41 4.40 -27.82
N PHE A 92 6.13 5.71 -27.90
CA PHE A 92 4.77 6.23 -28.04
C PHE A 92 4.35 6.26 -29.51
N GLU A 93 3.24 5.61 -29.83
CA GLU A 93 2.57 5.79 -31.13
C GLU A 93 1.73 7.09 -31.17
N GLY A 94 1.51 7.74 -30.03
CA GLY A 94 0.76 8.99 -29.89
C GLY A 94 0.76 9.51 -28.44
N PRO A 95 0.15 10.69 -28.20
CA PRO A 95 0.12 11.29 -26.86
C PRO A 95 -0.74 10.47 -25.90
N VAL A 96 -0.47 10.63 -24.61
CA VAL A 96 -1.32 10.08 -23.54
C VAL A 96 -2.54 10.98 -23.39
N LYS A 97 -3.73 10.39 -23.31
CA LYS A 97 -4.99 11.12 -23.22
C LYS A 97 -5.78 10.66 -22.00
N PHE A 98 -6.23 11.60 -21.19
CA PHE A 98 -7.16 11.34 -20.10
C PHE A 98 -8.53 11.88 -20.48
N GLU A 99 -9.52 11.02 -20.39
CA GLU A 99 -10.94 11.34 -20.57
C GLU A 99 -11.57 11.57 -19.20
N PHE A 100 -12.35 12.63 -19.12
CA PHE A 100 -13.11 13.00 -17.94
C PHE A 100 -14.60 12.80 -18.21
N LYS A 101 -15.35 12.49 -17.16
CA LYS A 101 -16.81 12.36 -17.25
C LYS A 101 -17.44 13.68 -17.69
N GLU A 102 -16.96 14.78 -17.14
CA GLU A 102 -17.50 16.12 -17.38
C GLU A 102 -16.43 17.03 -17.98
N LYS A 103 -16.30 16.93 -19.30
CA LYS A 103 -15.21 17.56 -20.07
C LYS A 103 -15.39 19.06 -20.32
N GLU A 104 -16.61 19.57 -20.15
CA GLU A 104 -16.97 20.96 -20.51
C GLU A 104 -16.55 21.96 -19.43
N GLU A 105 -16.17 21.47 -18.24
CA GLU A 105 -15.88 22.33 -17.09
C GLU A 105 -14.39 22.44 -16.76
N ILE A 106 -13.50 21.95 -17.61
CA ILE A 106 -12.05 22.11 -17.39
C ILE A 106 -11.64 23.51 -17.83
N LEU A 107 -11.22 24.30 -16.85
CA LEU A 107 -10.85 25.70 -17.02
C LEU A 107 -9.40 25.86 -17.49
N LYS A 108 -8.49 25.10 -16.88
CA LYS A 108 -7.05 25.21 -17.17
C LYS A 108 -6.28 23.98 -16.71
N THR A 109 -5.19 23.67 -17.41
CA THR A 109 -4.22 22.64 -17.03
C THR A 109 -2.82 23.21 -16.98
N LYS A 110 -1.97 22.66 -16.10
CA LYS A 110 -0.56 23.03 -16.03
C LYS A 110 0.28 21.93 -15.36
N ILE A 111 1.51 21.72 -15.83
CA ILE A 111 2.52 20.97 -15.07
C ILE A 111 2.98 21.80 -13.88
N VAL A 112 2.81 21.28 -12.67
CA VAL A 112 3.16 21.99 -11.42
C VAL A 112 4.55 21.61 -10.93
N ILE A 113 4.86 20.32 -10.95
CA ILE A 113 6.11 19.77 -10.42
C ILE A 113 6.47 18.48 -11.17
N SER A 114 7.77 18.21 -11.27
CA SER A 114 8.33 17.00 -11.87
C SER A 114 9.55 16.50 -11.09
N SER A 115 9.84 15.22 -11.25
CA SER A 115 11.05 14.57 -10.77
C SER A 115 11.55 13.65 -11.89
N PRO A 116 12.74 13.92 -12.44
CA PRO A 116 13.61 15.07 -12.15
C PRO A 116 12.95 16.41 -12.54
N GLU A 117 13.37 17.51 -11.90
CA GLU A 117 12.85 18.86 -12.22
C GLU A 117 13.09 19.23 -13.70
N SER A 118 14.11 18.64 -14.33
CA SER A 118 14.44 18.83 -15.75
C SER A 118 13.57 18.01 -16.72
N LEU A 119 12.60 17.24 -16.23
CA LEU A 119 11.72 16.44 -17.08
C LEU A 119 10.86 17.38 -17.96
N PRO A 120 10.97 17.34 -19.30
CA PRO A 120 10.31 18.30 -20.19
C PRO A 120 8.84 17.91 -20.44
N ALA A 121 8.07 17.70 -19.36
CA ALA A 121 6.67 17.34 -19.46
C ALA A 121 5.85 18.54 -19.97
N SER A 122 4.98 18.30 -20.94
CA SER A 122 3.98 19.24 -21.43
C SER A 122 2.60 18.61 -21.36
N ALA A 123 1.62 19.44 -21.03
CA ALA A 123 0.22 19.05 -20.99
C ALA A 123 -0.63 20.14 -21.64
N SER A 124 -1.57 19.75 -22.47
CA SER A 124 -2.61 20.60 -23.06
C SER A 124 -4.00 20.03 -22.77
N PHE A 125 -5.02 20.84 -22.98
CA PHE A 125 -6.41 20.37 -22.93
C PHE A 125 -7.04 20.59 -24.30
N GLU A 126 -7.38 19.49 -24.98
CA GLU A 126 -7.86 19.52 -26.36
C GLU A 126 -9.03 18.56 -26.52
N ASN A 127 -10.12 19.03 -27.15
CA ASN A 127 -11.32 18.23 -27.41
C ASN A 127 -11.93 17.56 -26.16
N GLY A 128 -11.81 18.20 -24.99
CA GLY A 128 -12.32 17.66 -23.74
C GLY A 128 -11.42 16.59 -23.10
N GLN A 129 -10.17 16.47 -23.54
CA GLN A 129 -9.20 15.50 -23.04
C GLN A 129 -7.96 16.22 -22.54
N LEU A 130 -7.40 15.76 -21.42
CA LEU A 130 -6.05 16.14 -21.01
C LEU A 130 -5.07 15.35 -21.86
N VAL A 131 -4.28 16.06 -22.66
CA VAL A 131 -3.30 15.49 -23.60
C VAL A 131 -1.90 15.74 -23.04
N ILE A 132 -1.09 14.69 -22.98
CA ILE A 132 0.30 14.74 -22.54
C ILE A 132 1.17 14.27 -23.69
N ASP A 133 2.15 15.08 -24.06
CA ASP A 133 3.05 14.77 -25.17
C ASP A 133 3.98 13.59 -24.84
N PRO A 134 4.38 12.79 -25.84
CA PRO A 134 5.37 11.75 -25.67
C PRO A 134 6.69 12.29 -25.06
N LEU A 135 7.15 11.67 -23.98
CA LEU A 135 8.40 12.03 -23.32
C LEU A 135 9.17 10.80 -22.85
N LEU A 136 10.49 10.95 -22.70
CA LEU A 136 11.33 9.95 -22.04
C LEU A 136 11.05 9.95 -20.54
N MET A 137 10.61 8.81 -20.00
CA MET A 137 10.44 8.58 -18.57
C MET A 137 11.29 7.39 -18.13
N ASN A 138 12.29 7.62 -17.29
CA ASN A 138 13.02 6.55 -16.62
C ASN A 138 12.15 5.93 -15.51
N PRO A 139 12.51 4.75 -14.98
CA PRO A 139 11.87 4.21 -13.80
C PRO A 139 11.82 5.24 -12.67
N ASP A 140 10.67 5.32 -12.00
CA ASP A 140 10.39 6.27 -10.91
C ASP A 140 10.33 7.76 -11.33
N ASP A 141 10.55 8.11 -12.60
CA ASP A 141 10.29 9.47 -13.08
C ASP A 141 8.79 9.78 -12.99
N TRP A 142 8.46 10.99 -12.55
CA TRP A 142 7.09 11.42 -12.39
C TRP A 142 6.91 12.91 -12.61
N PHE A 143 5.67 13.31 -12.88
CA PHE A 143 5.26 14.71 -12.89
C PHE A 143 3.80 14.84 -12.47
N VAL A 144 3.40 16.04 -12.07
CA VAL A 144 2.05 16.36 -11.62
C VAL A 144 1.43 17.39 -12.53
N VAL A 145 0.27 17.06 -13.07
CA VAL A 145 -0.62 17.99 -13.77
C VAL A 145 -1.66 18.49 -12.78
N ALA A 146 -1.72 19.81 -12.59
CA ALA A 146 -2.87 20.43 -11.97
C ALA A 146 -3.93 20.72 -13.03
N VAL A 147 -5.16 20.38 -12.71
CA VAL A 147 -6.36 20.69 -13.48
C VAL A 147 -7.25 21.56 -12.62
N LEU A 148 -7.63 22.72 -13.14
CA LEU A 148 -8.68 23.56 -12.57
C LEU A 148 -9.97 23.29 -13.32
N SER A 149 -11.05 23.08 -12.59
CA SER A 149 -12.36 22.75 -13.15
C SER A 149 -13.51 23.41 -12.40
N GLY A 150 -14.65 23.57 -13.07
CA GLY A 150 -15.91 24.04 -12.47
C GLY A 150 -16.51 23.07 -11.45
N GLN A 151 -16.20 21.77 -11.58
CA GLN A 151 -16.64 20.73 -10.67
C GLN A 151 -15.54 19.72 -10.36
N LYS A 152 -15.86 18.83 -9.42
CA LYS A 152 -15.06 17.64 -9.11
C LYS A 152 -14.85 16.75 -10.33
N LEU A 153 -13.60 16.46 -10.65
CA LEU A 153 -13.24 15.65 -11.81
C LEU A 153 -13.28 14.15 -11.49
N GLU A 154 -13.89 13.39 -12.41
CA GLU A 154 -13.83 11.93 -12.43
C GLU A 154 -13.15 11.49 -13.74
N ILE A 155 -11.97 10.88 -13.63
CA ILE A 155 -11.24 10.32 -14.77
C ILE A 155 -11.94 9.01 -15.16
N THR A 156 -12.52 8.97 -16.36
CA THR A 156 -13.22 7.78 -16.86
C THR A 156 -12.28 6.82 -17.55
N LYS A 157 -11.23 7.35 -18.19
CA LYS A 157 -10.29 6.55 -18.97
C LYS A 157 -8.94 7.23 -19.17
N ALA A 158 -7.87 6.47 -19.08
CA ALA A 158 -6.54 6.86 -19.54
C ALA A 158 -6.17 6.02 -20.77
N ILE A 159 -5.87 6.69 -21.90
CA ILE A 159 -5.63 6.08 -23.19
C ILE A 159 -4.20 6.42 -23.63
N ALA A 160 -3.41 5.40 -23.94
CA ALA A 160 -2.17 5.57 -24.68
C ALA A 160 -1.85 4.29 -25.45
N ARG A 161 -1.04 4.43 -26.50
CA ARG A 161 -0.47 3.29 -27.23
C ARG A 161 1.04 3.39 -27.14
N ILE A 162 1.62 2.64 -26.21
CA ILE A 162 3.04 2.68 -25.87
C ILE A 162 3.60 1.26 -25.97
N VAL A 163 4.73 1.08 -26.64
CA VAL A 163 5.37 -0.23 -26.79
C VAL A 163 5.72 -0.82 -25.43
N GLY A 164 5.10 -1.96 -25.11
CA GLY A 164 5.34 -2.70 -23.86
C GLY A 164 4.50 -2.23 -22.65
N VAL A 165 3.61 -1.26 -22.82
CA VAL A 165 2.62 -0.86 -21.81
C VAL A 165 1.24 -1.34 -22.26
N GLU A 166 0.63 -2.25 -21.50
CA GLU A 166 -0.68 -2.82 -21.86
C GLU A 166 -1.82 -1.83 -21.65
N ASN A 167 -1.86 -1.19 -20.47
CA ASN A 167 -2.88 -0.23 -20.08
C ASN A 167 -2.28 0.74 -19.06
N ILE A 168 -2.74 2.00 -19.08
CA ILE A 168 -2.43 2.95 -18.02
C ILE A 168 -3.40 2.66 -16.87
N LYS A 169 -2.86 2.29 -15.71
CA LYS A 169 -3.66 1.98 -14.53
C LYS A 169 -3.78 3.18 -13.62
N GLU A 170 -4.96 3.36 -13.06
CA GLU A 170 -5.10 4.17 -11.87
C GLU A 170 -4.42 3.43 -10.71
N ARG A 171 -3.42 4.07 -10.13
CA ARG A 171 -2.82 3.64 -8.89
C ARG A 171 -3.66 4.23 -7.78
N GLU A 172 -4.43 3.39 -7.10
CA GLU A 172 -5.03 3.79 -5.84
C GLU A 172 -3.92 4.30 -4.92
N ILE A 173 -4.13 5.45 -4.27
CA ILE A 173 -3.23 5.91 -3.20
C ILE A 173 -3.05 4.71 -2.28
N PRO A 174 -1.82 4.19 -2.09
CA PRO A 174 -1.62 3.06 -1.21
C PRO A 174 -2.07 3.49 0.17
N ARG A 175 -3.32 3.14 0.52
CA ARG A 175 -3.83 3.25 1.88
C ARG A 175 -2.85 2.43 2.65
N HIS A 176 -1.99 3.06 3.46
CA HIS A 176 -0.89 2.36 4.11
C HIS A 176 -1.44 1.11 4.77
N HIS A 177 -1.09 -0.05 4.21
CA HIS A 177 -1.58 -1.32 4.69
C HIS A 177 -0.66 -1.71 5.85
N GLY A 178 -1.16 -1.54 7.06
CA GLY A 178 -0.44 -1.82 8.30
C GLY A 178 -0.39 -0.62 9.23
N LEU A 179 0.66 -0.53 10.05
CA LEU A 179 0.83 0.52 11.03
C LEU A 179 1.81 1.56 10.51
N ALA A 180 1.30 2.76 10.22
CA ALA A 180 2.11 3.89 9.80
C ALA A 180 2.10 4.97 10.88
N LEU A 181 3.29 5.40 11.31
CA LEU A 181 3.48 6.61 12.10
C LEU A 181 3.97 7.70 11.17
N LYS A 182 3.16 8.75 11.02
CA LYS A 182 3.50 9.94 10.24
C LYS A 182 3.63 11.14 11.16
N ILE A 183 4.64 11.95 10.91
CA ILE A 183 4.69 13.32 11.42
C ILE A 183 4.13 14.21 10.33
N VAL A 184 3.11 14.99 10.68
CA VAL A 184 2.43 15.91 9.77
C VAL A 184 2.89 17.31 10.14
N GLU A 185 3.70 17.93 9.28
CA GLU A 185 4.11 19.32 9.43
C GLU A 185 3.18 20.20 8.57
N PRO A 186 2.63 21.29 9.12
CA PRO A 186 1.93 22.28 8.29
C PRO A 186 2.96 22.91 7.34
N ALA A 187 2.74 22.84 6.02
CA ALA A 187 3.60 23.58 5.10
C ALA A 187 3.20 25.06 5.06
N ASP A 188 4.20 25.91 4.92
CA ASP A 188 4.06 27.38 4.95
C ASP A 188 3.24 27.98 3.78
N ARG A 189 2.86 27.17 2.78
CA ARG A 189 2.06 27.64 1.63
C ARG A 189 1.05 26.58 1.18
N ALA A 190 -0.22 26.99 1.17
CA ALA A 190 -1.36 26.34 0.52
C ALA A 190 -1.62 24.90 0.94
N ASN A 191 -2.20 24.64 2.12
CA ASN A 191 -2.84 23.38 2.58
C ASN A 191 -2.14 22.02 2.32
N VAL A 192 -0.96 21.99 1.73
CA VAL A 192 -0.18 20.78 1.51
C VAL A 192 0.49 20.46 2.82
N THR A 193 0.01 19.46 3.55
CA THR A 193 0.74 18.96 4.70
C THR A 193 1.99 18.23 4.22
N LYS A 194 3.14 18.58 4.80
CA LYS A 194 4.37 17.81 4.58
C LYS A 194 4.31 16.61 5.50
N GLU A 195 3.87 15.48 4.96
CA GLU A 195 3.87 14.21 5.68
C GLU A 195 5.25 13.57 5.60
N THR A 196 5.87 13.32 6.75
CA THR A 196 7.08 12.49 6.84
C THR A 196 6.74 11.17 7.51
N LEU A 197 6.96 10.08 6.77
CA LEU A 197 6.72 8.72 7.25
C LEU A 197 7.89 8.31 8.16
N VAL A 198 7.63 8.22 9.47
CA VAL A 198 8.65 7.85 10.48
C VAL A 198 8.81 6.34 10.58
N LEU A 199 7.67 5.65 10.61
CA LEU A 199 7.63 4.20 10.74
C LEU A 199 6.52 3.67 9.85
N ASN A 200 6.84 2.62 9.09
CA ASN A 200 5.85 1.90 8.32
C ASN A 200 6.05 0.41 8.53
N ILE A 201 5.18 -0.19 9.35
CA ILE A 201 5.12 -1.63 9.52
C ILE A 201 4.06 -2.14 8.55
N SER A 202 4.52 -2.75 7.45
CA SER A 202 3.60 -3.34 6.47
C SER A 202 2.71 -4.41 7.09
N THR A 203 1.54 -4.64 6.49
CA THR A 203 0.65 -5.75 6.90
C THR A 203 1.35 -7.11 6.89
N TYR A 204 2.22 -7.38 5.92
CA TYR A 204 3.01 -8.63 5.90
C TYR A 204 3.98 -8.72 7.08
N SER A 205 4.62 -7.61 7.45
CA SER A 205 5.47 -7.55 8.63
C SER A 205 4.67 -7.84 9.90
N LEU A 206 3.45 -7.30 10.04
CA LEU A 206 2.56 -7.62 11.16
C LEU A 206 2.18 -9.11 11.20
N ILE A 207 1.90 -9.73 10.06
CA ILE A 207 1.62 -11.17 9.96
C ILE A 207 2.83 -12.00 10.41
N ILE A 208 4.04 -11.64 9.94
CA ILE A 208 5.27 -12.34 10.32
C ILE A 208 5.56 -12.17 11.82
N ILE A 209 5.43 -10.95 12.35
CA ILE A 209 5.56 -10.68 13.79
C ILE A 209 4.55 -11.53 14.55
N ALA A 210 3.27 -11.55 14.13
CA ALA A 210 2.24 -12.35 14.77
C ALA A 210 2.60 -13.83 14.80
N PHE A 211 3.09 -14.37 13.68
CA PHE A 211 3.49 -15.77 13.57
C PHE A 211 4.71 -16.10 14.43
N ILE A 212 5.78 -15.30 14.38
CA ILE A 212 6.98 -15.50 15.19
C ILE A 212 6.64 -15.40 16.67
N SER A 213 5.82 -14.44 17.06
CA SER A 213 5.41 -14.26 18.44
C SER A 213 4.51 -15.40 18.92
N ALA A 214 3.57 -15.89 18.11
CA ALA A 214 2.78 -17.07 18.44
C ALA A 214 3.65 -18.33 18.58
N PHE A 215 4.60 -18.53 17.66
CA PHE A 215 5.55 -19.65 17.73
C PHE A 215 6.48 -19.56 18.94
N SER A 216 6.94 -18.35 19.29
CA SER A 216 7.76 -18.11 20.48
C SER A 216 6.95 -18.39 21.75
N ALA A 217 5.69 -17.93 21.81
CA ALA A 217 4.80 -18.24 22.94
C ALA A 217 4.62 -19.74 23.12
N PHE A 218 4.45 -20.46 22.01
CA PHE A 218 4.41 -21.92 22.00
C PHE A 218 5.71 -22.52 22.54
N PHE A 219 6.88 -22.07 22.06
CA PHE A 219 8.16 -22.59 22.53
C PHE A 219 8.37 -22.37 24.04
N PHE A 220 8.04 -21.18 24.54
CA PHE A 220 8.11 -20.89 25.97
C PHE A 220 7.15 -21.75 26.80
N TYR A 221 5.98 -22.08 26.27
CA TYR A 221 5.06 -23.00 26.92
C TYR A 221 5.65 -24.41 27.09
N PHE A 222 6.32 -24.96 26.07
CA PHE A 222 7.01 -26.25 26.21
C PHE A 222 8.14 -26.19 27.23
N LYS A 223 8.90 -25.09 27.24
CA LYS A 223 9.97 -24.90 28.24
C LYS A 223 9.44 -24.79 29.67
N PHE A 224 8.32 -24.13 29.85
CA PHE A 224 7.60 -24.07 31.12
C PHE A 224 7.15 -25.46 31.61
N ASP A 225 6.65 -26.31 30.72
CA ASP A 225 6.16 -27.65 31.08
C ASP A 225 7.29 -28.66 31.39
N ASP A 226 8.51 -28.36 30.92
CA ASP A 226 9.71 -29.14 31.19
C ASP A 226 10.55 -28.59 32.35
N SER A 227 10.27 -27.37 32.85
CA SER A 227 11.06 -26.78 33.93
C SER A 227 10.60 -27.27 35.31
N GLU A 228 11.54 -27.87 36.05
CA GLU A 228 11.32 -28.30 37.44
C GLU A 228 11.43 -27.13 38.43
N ASP A 229 12.18 -26.06 38.09
CA ASP A 229 12.31 -24.87 38.92
C ASP A 229 11.18 -23.86 38.69
N SER A 230 10.45 -23.57 39.78
CA SER A 230 9.44 -22.51 39.87
C SER A 230 9.85 -21.14 39.33
N ARG A 231 11.12 -20.73 39.45
CA ARG A 231 11.61 -19.44 38.97
C ARG A 231 11.75 -19.41 37.45
N GLU A 232 12.31 -20.48 36.87
CA GLU A 232 12.41 -20.62 35.41
C GLU A 232 11.02 -20.71 34.79
N SER A 233 10.13 -21.49 35.41
CA SER A 233 8.73 -21.60 35.02
C SER A 233 8.04 -20.22 34.96
N PHE A 234 8.26 -19.37 35.98
CA PHE A 234 7.71 -18.03 36.00
C PHE A 234 8.22 -17.16 34.83
N ILE A 235 9.52 -17.22 34.53
CA ILE A 235 10.13 -16.49 33.41
C ILE A 235 9.50 -16.92 32.08
N TYR A 236 9.37 -18.23 31.84
CA TYR A 236 8.77 -18.74 30.61
C TYR A 236 7.29 -18.36 30.46
N ILE A 237 6.52 -18.35 31.56
CA ILE A 237 5.13 -17.85 31.54
C ILE A 237 5.10 -16.38 31.10
N VAL A 238 5.94 -15.53 31.70
CA VAL A 238 5.97 -14.10 31.39
C VAL A 238 6.37 -13.87 29.92
N MET A 239 7.40 -14.57 29.44
CA MET A 239 7.84 -14.47 28.04
C MET A 239 6.75 -14.98 27.08
N GLY A 240 6.12 -16.11 27.39
CA GLY A 240 5.03 -16.67 26.60
C GLY A 240 3.82 -15.75 26.52
N PHE A 241 3.43 -15.15 27.65
CA PHE A 241 2.34 -14.18 27.70
C PHE A 241 2.61 -12.94 26.85
N ASN A 242 3.81 -12.35 26.96
CA ASN A 242 4.18 -11.18 26.15
C ASN A 242 4.14 -11.50 24.65
N ALA A 243 4.72 -12.62 24.24
CA ALA A 243 4.71 -13.06 22.86
C ALA A 243 3.27 -13.30 22.36
N TYR A 244 2.40 -13.87 23.18
CA TYR A 244 0.98 -14.04 22.84
C TYR A 244 0.25 -12.70 22.66
N VAL A 245 0.47 -11.72 23.54
CA VAL A 245 -0.12 -10.38 23.42
C VAL A 245 0.34 -9.69 22.14
N ILE A 246 1.63 -9.76 21.81
CA ILE A 246 2.17 -9.22 20.55
C ILE A 246 1.50 -9.88 19.34
N ALA A 247 1.27 -11.20 19.39
CA ALA A 247 0.59 -11.91 18.31
C ALA A 247 -0.87 -11.44 18.12
N ILE A 248 -1.63 -11.31 19.21
CA ILE A 248 -3.00 -10.79 19.16
C ILE A 248 -3.00 -9.36 18.61
N PHE A 249 -2.18 -8.48 19.19
CA PHE A 249 -2.15 -7.07 18.80
C PHE A 249 -1.79 -6.89 17.33
N SER A 250 -0.79 -7.63 16.86
CA SER A 250 -0.39 -7.63 15.45
C SER A 250 -1.51 -8.10 14.54
N THR A 251 -2.31 -9.07 14.97
CA THR A 251 -3.48 -9.56 14.21
C THR A 251 -4.63 -8.56 14.17
N ILE A 252 -4.91 -7.88 15.30
CA ILE A 252 -5.94 -6.83 15.37
C ILE A 252 -5.61 -5.65 14.46
N MET A 253 -4.32 -5.33 14.31
CA MET A 253 -3.84 -4.24 13.46
C MET A 253 -3.86 -4.56 11.95
N ILE A 254 -4.26 -5.77 11.54
CA ILE A 254 -4.39 -6.12 10.12
C ILE A 254 -5.68 -5.47 9.57
N PRO A 255 -5.59 -4.61 8.53
CA PRO A 255 -6.76 -3.95 7.96
C PRO A 255 -7.78 -4.96 7.41
N LYS A 256 -9.07 -4.74 7.66
CA LYS A 256 -10.12 -5.64 7.16
C LYS A 256 -10.14 -5.78 5.63
N SER A 257 -9.74 -4.73 4.91
CA SER A 257 -9.67 -4.71 3.45
C SER A 257 -8.74 -5.78 2.87
N TYR A 258 -7.72 -6.20 3.62
CA TYR A 258 -6.80 -7.26 3.22
C TYR A 258 -7.45 -8.66 3.19
N PHE A 259 -8.59 -8.82 3.86
CA PHE A 259 -9.33 -10.09 3.88
C PHE A 259 -10.38 -10.19 2.77
N VAL A 260 -10.75 -9.07 2.14
CA VAL A 260 -11.86 -9.00 1.19
C VAL A 260 -11.41 -9.11 -0.27
N SER A 261 -10.14 -8.81 -0.59
CA SER A 261 -9.76 -8.68 -2.00
C SER A 261 -9.27 -9.95 -2.71
N GLU A 262 -8.58 -10.92 -2.09
CA GLU A 262 -8.07 -12.07 -2.88
C GLU A 262 -8.00 -13.47 -2.24
N SER A 263 -8.22 -13.69 -0.94
CA SER A 263 -8.58 -15.04 -0.46
C SER A 263 -9.09 -15.09 0.99
N GLU A 264 -10.39 -15.30 1.16
CA GLU A 264 -10.97 -15.78 2.43
C GLU A 264 -10.31 -17.10 2.91
N SER A 265 -9.72 -17.85 1.98
CA SER A 265 -9.09 -19.13 2.26
C SER A 265 -7.73 -19.00 2.97
N TRP A 266 -6.88 -18.01 2.65
CA TRP A 266 -5.59 -17.80 3.35
C TRP A 266 -5.77 -17.59 4.86
N PHE A 267 -6.68 -16.70 5.27
CA PHE A 267 -6.93 -16.43 6.68
C PHE A 267 -7.49 -17.66 7.37
N SER A 268 -8.38 -18.39 6.67
CA SER A 268 -8.88 -19.68 7.14
C SER A 268 -7.74 -20.68 7.33
N TYR A 269 -6.70 -20.69 6.48
CA TYR A 269 -5.52 -21.54 6.64
C TYR A 269 -4.63 -21.11 7.81
N VAL A 270 -4.36 -19.81 7.98
CA VAL A 270 -3.55 -19.32 9.12
C VAL A 270 -4.27 -19.53 10.44
N PHE A 271 -5.57 -19.25 10.47
CA PHE A 271 -6.42 -19.50 11.64
C PHE A 271 -6.51 -21.00 11.92
N ALA A 272 -6.77 -21.84 10.92
CA ALA A 272 -6.78 -23.30 11.07
C ALA A 272 -5.42 -23.84 11.51
N PHE A 273 -4.31 -23.28 11.03
CA PHE A 273 -2.96 -23.65 11.46
C PHE A 273 -2.71 -23.24 12.91
N GLY A 274 -3.11 -22.05 13.32
CA GLY A 274 -3.07 -21.59 14.71
C GLY A 274 -3.93 -22.48 15.64
N VAL A 275 -5.14 -22.83 15.20
CA VAL A 275 -6.03 -23.76 15.92
C VAL A 275 -5.41 -25.15 16.00
N LEU A 276 -4.81 -25.66 14.92
CA LEU A 276 -4.15 -26.97 14.92
C LEU A 276 -2.94 -27.00 15.86
N LEU A 277 -2.11 -25.95 15.86
CA LEU A 277 -0.99 -25.83 16.79
C LEU A 277 -1.48 -25.77 18.24
N PHE A 278 -2.52 -24.98 18.53
CA PHE A 278 -3.11 -24.90 19.85
C PHE A 278 -3.72 -26.24 20.29
N SER A 279 -4.48 -26.89 19.40
CA SER A 279 -5.12 -28.18 19.66
C SER A 279 -4.09 -29.29 19.89
N GLY A 280 -3.03 -29.33 19.08
CA GLY A 280 -1.93 -30.27 19.24
C GLY A 280 -1.17 -30.07 20.56
N SER A 281 -0.96 -28.81 20.96
CA SER A 281 -0.36 -28.46 22.25
C SER A 281 -1.22 -28.92 23.41
N LEU A 282 -2.53 -28.63 23.35
CA LEU A 282 -3.50 -29.02 24.36
C LEU A 282 -3.58 -30.55 24.49
N PHE A 283 -3.60 -31.26 23.36
CA PHE A 283 -3.63 -32.72 23.33
C PHE A 283 -2.36 -33.33 23.91
N TYR A 284 -1.18 -32.80 23.56
CA TYR A 284 0.10 -33.24 24.13
C TYR A 284 0.13 -33.04 25.64
N TRP A 285 -0.30 -31.88 26.12
CA TRP A 285 -0.40 -31.56 27.55
C TRP A 285 -1.34 -32.52 28.29
N LEU A 286 -2.57 -32.72 27.77
CA LEU A 286 -3.54 -33.65 28.33
C LEU A 286 -2.98 -35.07 28.40
N ARG A 287 -2.28 -35.51 27.35
CA ARG A 287 -1.64 -36.84 27.29
C ARG A 287 -0.55 -36.98 28.36
N LYS A 288 0.37 -36.02 28.48
CA LYS A 288 1.45 -36.04 29.49
C LYS A 288 0.85 -36.14 30.89
N LYS A 289 -0.17 -35.32 31.19
CA LYS A 289 -0.79 -35.26 32.52
C LYS A 289 -1.66 -36.48 32.87
N LEU A 290 -2.40 -37.04 31.92
CA LEU A 290 -3.30 -38.17 32.17
C LEU A 290 -2.60 -39.54 32.16
N ILE A 291 -1.51 -39.69 31.39
CA ILE A 291 -0.83 -40.98 31.24
C ILE A 291 0.32 -41.13 32.25
N LEU A 292 1.02 -40.05 32.60
CA LEU A 292 2.17 -40.11 33.52
C LEU A 292 1.81 -39.87 35.00
N SER A 293 0.53 -39.60 35.31
CA SER A 293 0.06 -39.53 36.71
C SER A 293 -0.40 -40.88 37.27
N LYS A 294 -0.12 -41.98 36.57
CA LYS A 294 -0.25 -43.36 37.07
C LYS A 294 1.15 -43.93 37.28
#